data_AF-A0A2S7Y2X3-F1
#
_entry.id   AF-A0A2S7Y2X3-F1
#
_cell.length_a   1.000
_cell.length_b   1.000
_cell.length_c   1.000
_cell.angle_alpha   90.00
_cell.angle_beta   90.00
_cell.angle_gamma   90.00
#
_symmetry.space_group_name_H-M   'P 1'
#
loop_
_entity.id
_entity.type
_entity.pdbx_description
1 polymer ?
#
loop_
_entity_poly.entity_id
_entity_poly.type
_entity_poly.pdbx_seq_one_letter_code
_entity_poly.pdbx_strand_id
1 'polypeptide(L)'
;MSASLAPECNEIKERYDTCFLKWYSEKYLRGAEKDNKECESLFKQYQTCLGVALKQRGIDKLLEEAREDNKENDARLTQPKR
;
A
#
# COMPACT_ATOMS: atom_id res chain seq x y z
N MET A 1 8.52 10.27 9.24
CA MET A 1 8.01 9.24 8.32
C MET A 1 9.13 8.81 7.39
N SER A 2 9.12 7.57 6.89
CA SER A 2 10.15 7.10 5.95
C SER A 2 10.03 7.83 4.62
N ALA A 3 11.15 8.15 3.98
CA ALA A 3 11.16 8.67 2.62
C ALA A 3 10.58 7.63 1.63
N SER A 4 9.95 8.13 0.57
CA SER A 4 9.57 7.35 -0.60
C SER A 4 10.81 7.03 -1.45
N LEU A 5 10.68 6.04 -2.33
CA LEU A 5 11.66 5.73 -3.37
C LEU A 5 11.88 6.92 -4.32
N ALA A 6 10.82 7.68 -4.56
CA ALA A 6 10.78 8.86 -5.41
C ALA A 6 10.55 10.11 -4.53
N PRO A 7 11.51 11.06 -4.47
CA PRO A 7 11.37 12.27 -3.64
C PRO A 7 10.09 13.07 -3.92
N GLU A 8 9.64 13.10 -5.18
CA GLU A 8 8.42 13.75 -5.64
C GLU A 8 7.14 13.14 -5.04
N CYS A 9 7.20 11.88 -4.56
CA CYS A 9 6.08 11.21 -3.92
C CYS A 9 6.08 11.35 -2.39
N ASN A 10 7.07 12.02 -1.79
CA ASN A 10 7.24 12.10 -0.33
C ASN A 10 6.04 12.75 0.36
N GLU A 11 5.57 13.89 -0.14
CA GLU A 11 4.46 14.64 0.47
C GLU A 11 3.16 13.82 0.45
N ILE A 12 2.87 13.16 -0.68
CA ILE A 12 1.66 12.33 -0.82
C ILE A 12 1.77 11.08 0.06
N LYS A 13 2.97 10.49 0.14
CA LYS A 13 3.27 9.37 1.05
C LYS A 13 3.01 9.75 2.50
N GLU A 14 3.51 10.91 2.95
CA GLU A 14 3.35 11.36 4.34
C GLU A 14 1.88 11.53 4.71
N ARG A 15 1.08 12.12 3.81
CA ARG A 15 -0.37 12.26 4.01
C ARG A 15 -1.07 10.91 4.11
N TYR A 16 -0.74 9.98 3.20
CA TYR A 16 -1.30 8.63 3.22
C TYR A 16 -0.90 7.87 4.49
N ASP A 17 0.39 7.85 4.85
CA ASP A 17 0.91 7.15 6.02
C ASP A 17 0.28 7.70 7.30
N THR A 18 0.12 9.03 7.43
CA THR A 18 -0.56 9.66 8.57
C THR A 18 -2.00 9.17 8.70
N CYS A 19 -2.75 9.18 7.60
CA CYS A 19 -4.12 8.69 7.57
C CYS A 19 -4.17 7.20 7.94
N PHE A 20 -3.32 6.39 7.30
CA PHE A 20 -3.27 4.94 7.50
C PHE A 20 -2.95 4.58 8.94
N LEU A 21 -1.95 5.22 9.57
CA LEU A 21 -1.56 4.90 10.95
C LEU A 21 -2.67 5.23 11.96
N LYS A 22 -3.42 6.33 11.72
CA LYS A 22 -4.59 6.66 12.53
C LYS A 22 -5.68 5.62 12.37
N TRP A 23 -6.08 5.31 11.13
CA TRP A 23 -7.07 4.28 10.82
C TRP A 23 -6.66 2.92 11.42
N TYR A 24 -5.40 2.53 11.24
CA TYR A 24 -4.87 1.26 11.69
C TYR A 24 -4.95 1.12 13.22
N SER A 25 -4.54 2.17 13.94
CA SER A 25 -4.51 2.17 15.41
C SER A 25 -5.90 2.30 16.05
N GLU A 26 -6.78 3.12 15.47
CA GLU A 26 -8.07 3.46 16.06
C GLU A 26 -9.21 2.58 15.58
N LYS A 27 -9.14 2.04 14.36
CA LYS A 27 -10.22 1.28 13.72
C LYS A 27 -9.86 -0.19 13.55
N TYR A 28 -8.77 -0.46 12.83
CA TYR A 28 -8.41 -1.83 12.45
C TYR A 28 -8.02 -2.67 13.67
N LEU A 29 -7.04 -2.23 14.45
CA LEU A 29 -6.56 -2.97 15.64
C LEU A 29 -7.62 -3.10 16.74
N ARG A 30 -8.61 -2.21 16.76
CA ARG A 30 -9.73 -2.25 17.71
C ARG A 30 -10.94 -3.05 17.21
N GLY A 31 -10.84 -3.62 16.01
CA GLY A 31 -11.91 -4.42 15.40
C GLY A 31 -13.16 -3.62 15.00
N ALA A 32 -13.07 -2.30 14.90
CA ALA A 32 -14.21 -1.44 14.58
C ALA A 32 -14.53 -1.43 13.08
N GLU A 33 -13.50 -1.29 12.24
CA GLU A 33 -13.66 -1.25 10.77
C GLU A 33 -12.46 -1.93 10.12
N LYS A 34 -12.73 -2.81 9.14
CA LYS A 34 -11.70 -3.56 8.40
C LYS A 34 -11.33 -2.91 7.06
N ASP A 35 -12.19 -2.06 6.53
CA ASP A 35 -11.96 -1.38 5.26
C ASP A 35 -11.32 -0.01 5.51
N ASN A 36 -10.21 0.27 4.84
CA ASN A 36 -9.59 1.60 4.89
C ASN A 36 -10.17 2.52 3.80
N LYS A 37 -11.46 2.82 3.88
CA LYS A 37 -12.13 3.68 2.90
C LYS A 37 -11.71 5.14 3.06
N GLU A 38 -11.38 5.58 4.28
CA GLU A 38 -11.00 6.97 4.55
C GLU A 38 -9.67 7.39 3.90
N CYS A 39 -8.71 6.46 3.76
CA CYS A 39 -7.41 6.76 3.14
C CYS A 39 -7.29 6.29 1.69
N GLU A 40 -8.35 5.71 1.10
CA GLU A 40 -8.31 5.11 -0.24
C GLU A 40 -7.91 6.12 -1.33
N SER A 41 -8.43 7.35 -1.24
CA SER A 41 -8.13 8.42 -2.19
C SER A 41 -6.67 8.87 -2.12
N LEU A 42 -6.11 8.96 -0.91
CA LEU A 42 -4.70 9.28 -0.67
C LEU A 42 -3.80 8.14 -1.15
N PHE A 43 -4.21 6.91 -0.90
CA PHE A 43 -3.48 5.72 -1.36
C PHE A 43 -3.39 5.68 -2.88
N LYS A 44 -4.50 5.90 -3.59
CA LYS A 44 -4.52 5.93 -5.05
C LYS A 44 -3.57 6.97 -5.62
N GLN A 45 -3.55 8.18 -5.05
CA GLN A 45 -2.64 9.24 -5.47
C GLN A 45 -1.17 8.82 -5.26
N TYR A 46 -0.85 8.26 -4.10
CA TYR A 46 0.50 7.78 -3.81
C TYR A 46 0.90 6.63 -4.74
N GLN A 47 0.02 5.66 -4.95
CA GLN A 47 0.23 4.50 -5.82
C GLN A 47 0.48 4.94 -7.27
N THR A 48 -0.26 5.92 -7.77
CA THR A 48 -0.04 6.48 -9.12
C THR A 48 1.34 7.13 -9.23
N CYS A 49 1.72 7.96 -8.26
CA CYS A 49 3.04 8.59 -8.22
C CYS A 49 4.16 7.53 -8.21
N LEU A 50 4.05 6.55 -7.32
CA LEU A 50 5.04 5.48 -7.19
C LEU A 50 5.12 4.63 -8.46
N GLY A 51 3.99 4.33 -9.11
CA GLY A 51 3.94 3.55 -10.34
C GLY A 51 4.74 4.17 -11.49
N VAL A 52 4.77 5.51 -11.60
CA VAL A 52 5.62 6.21 -12.57
C VAL A 52 7.10 6.03 -12.23
N ALA A 53 7.47 6.23 -10.96
CA ALA A 53 8.85 6.09 -10.51
C ALA A 53 9.40 4.66 -10.66
N LEU A 54 8.56 3.64 -10.41
CA LEU A 54 8.93 2.23 -10.57
C LEU A 54 9.26 1.90 -12.03
N LYS A 55 8.45 2.39 -12.98
CA LYS A 55 8.68 2.23 -14.43
C LYS A 55 9.94 2.94 -14.89
N GLN A 56 10.16 4.18 -14.44
CA GLN A 56 11.37 4.94 -14.80
C GLN A 56 12.66 4.27 -14.32
N ARG A 57 12.60 3.57 -13.19
CA ARG A 57 13.72 2.80 -12.63
C ARG A 57 13.86 1.39 -13.22
N GLY A 58 12.92 0.95 -14.06
CA GLY A 58 12.93 -0.37 -14.70
C GLY A 58 12.77 -1.56 -13.74
N ILE A 59 12.23 -1.32 -12.54
CA ILE A 59 11.99 -2.38 -11.53
C ILE A 59 10.54 -2.83 -11.48
N ASP A 60 9.67 -2.24 -12.31
CA ASP A 60 8.26 -2.57 -12.41
C ASP A 60 8.04 -4.05 -12.76
N LYS A 61 8.76 -4.58 -13.75
CA LYS A 61 8.64 -6.00 -14.14
C LYS A 61 9.02 -6.96 -13.02
N LEU A 62 10.16 -6.72 -12.36
CA LEU A 62 10.65 -7.54 -11.25
C LEU A 62 9.66 -7.53 -10.07
N LEU A 63 9.05 -6.38 -9.80
CA LEU A 63 8.05 -6.26 -8.75
C LEU A 63 6.77 -7.05 -9.09
N GLU A 64 6.31 -6.99 -10.34
CA GLU A 64 5.12 -7.73 -10.77
C GLU A 64 5.36 -9.25 -10.78
N GLU A 65 6.52 -9.71 -11.25
CA GLU A 65 6.92 -11.12 -11.17
C GLU A 65 6.93 -11.62 -9.72
N ALA A 66 7.58 -10.88 -8.82
CA ALA A 66 7.62 -11.23 -7.40
C ALA A 66 6.23 -11.26 -6.74
N ARG A 67 5.30 -10.41 -7.18
CA ARG A 67 3.90 -10.39 -6.72
C ARG A 67 3.12 -11.60 -7.22
N GLU A 68 3.26 -11.95 -8.49
CA GLU A 68 2.57 -13.10 -9.06
C GLU A 68 3.10 -14.42 -8.49
N ASP A 69 4.42 -14.55 -8.30
CA ASP A 69 5.03 -15.75 -7.69
C ASP A 69 4.50 -16.03 -6.28
N ASN A 70 4.14 -14.99 -5.52
CA ASN A 70 3.63 -15.12 -4.15
C ASN A 70 2.10 -15.23 -4.06
N LYS A 71 1.38 -15.05 -5.16
CA LYS A 71 -0.09 -14.93 -5.20
C LYS A 71 -0.81 -16.14 -4.64
N GLU A 72 -0.34 -17.36 -4.94
CA GLU A 72 -0.93 -18.59 -4.40
C GLU A 72 -0.74 -18.71 -2.89
N ASN A 73 0.43 -18.29 -2.39
CA ASN A 73 0.71 -18.28 -0.96
C ASN A 73 -0.16 -17.26 -0.23
N ASP A 74 -0.33 -16.06 -0.79
CA ASP A 74 -1.20 -15.02 -0.26
C ASP A 74 -2.66 -15.47 -0.23
N ALA A 75 -3.14 -16.12 -1.30
CA ALA A 75 -4.48 -16.68 -1.38
C ALA A 75 -4.73 -17.74 -0.30
N ARG A 76 -3.73 -18.59 -0.01
CA ARG A 76 -3.82 -19.60 1.05
C ARG A 76 -3.91 -18.97 2.45
N LEU A 77 -3.21 -17.86 2.70
CA LEU A 77 -3.16 -17.19 4.01
C LEU A 77 -4.36 -16.27 4.27
N THR A 78 -4.97 -15.74 3.21
CA THR A 78 -6.13 -14.84 3.29
C THR A 78 -7.48 -15.57 3.26
N GLN A 79 -7.49 -16.89 2.99
CA GLN A 79 -8.69 -17.70 3.05
C GLN A 79 -9.29 -17.73 4.48
N PRO A 80 -10.62 -17.64 4.61
CA PRO A 80 -11.28 -17.80 5.91
C PRO A 80 -10.97 -19.21 6.45
N LYS A 81 -10.42 -19.29 7.66
CA LYS A 81 -10.32 -20.57 8.37
C LYS A 81 -11.75 -21.07 8.64
N ARG A 82 -12.06 -22.29 8.15
CA ARG A 82 -13.29 -23.00 8.49
C ARG A 82 -13.37 -23.28 9.99
#